data_AF-A0A3D1TTC4-F1
#
_entry.id   AF-A0A3D1TTC4-F1
#
_cell.length_a   1.000
_cell.length_b   1.000
_cell.length_c   1.000
_cell.angle_alpha   90.00
_cell.angle_beta   90.00
_cell.angle_gamma   90.00
#
_symmetry.space_group_name_H-M   'P 1'
#
loop_
_entity.id
_entity.type
_entity.pdbx_description
1 polymer ?
#
loop_
_entity_poly.entity_id
_entity_poly.type
_entity_poly.pdbx_seq_one_letter_code
_entity_poly.pdbx_strand_id
1 'polypeptide(L)' 'MERRMKLLIEILIAIVLHPIAVILVWLDLLGRSDIGRAKKVVWAVVALVWGIGPILYILVGDGELW' A
#
# COMPACT_ATOMS: atom_id res chain seq x y z
N MET A 1 -4.03 -24.21 7.40
CA MET A 1 -2.72 -23.66 7.00
C MET A 1 -1.89 -23.45 8.25
N GLU A 2 -0.61 -23.83 8.23
CA GLU A 2 0.30 -23.58 9.36
C GLU A 2 0.49 -22.06 9.57
N ARG A 3 0.50 -21.58 10.82
CA ARG A 3 0.60 -20.13 11.16
C ARG A 3 1.79 -19.44 10.48
N ARG A 4 2.94 -20.13 10.40
CA ARG A 4 4.14 -19.61 9.72
C ARG A 4 3.94 -19.43 8.21
N MET A 5 3.26 -20.39 7.58
CA MET A 5 2.94 -20.32 6.15
C MET A 5 1.97 -19.18 5.84
N LYS A 6 0.98 -18.94 6.73
CA LYS A 6 0.07 -17.80 6.62
C LYS A 6 0.82 -16.47 6.62
N LEU A 7 1.66 -16.25 7.64
CA LEU A 7 2.44 -15.02 7.79
C LEU A 7 3.34 -14.75 6.58
N LEU A 8 3.99 -15.79 6.04
CA LEU A 8 4.81 -15.65 4.84
C LEU A 8 4.00 -15.17 3.63
N ILE A 9 2.78 -15.69 3.44
CA ILE A 9 1.89 -15.26 2.36
C ILE A 9 1.43 -13.82 2.60
N GLU A 10 1.06 -13.46 3.83
CA GLU A 10 0.67 -12.09 4.18
C GLU A 10 1.79 -11.09 3.89
N ILE A 11 3.02 -11.40 4.29
CA ILE A 11 4.20 -10.57 4.01
C ILE A 11 4.42 -10.48 2.50
N LEU A 12 4.40 -11.59 1.76
CA LEU A 12 4.57 -11.59 0.30
C LEU A 12 3.52 -10.73 -0.41
N ILE A 13 2.26 -10.83 0.01
CA ILE A 13 1.17 -9.99 -0.50
C ILE A 13 1.43 -8.52 -0.16
N ALA A 14 1.83 -8.22 1.08
CA ALA A 14 2.11 -6.86 1.52
C ALA A 14 3.30 -6.22 0.81
N ILE A 15 4.37 -6.96 0.49
CA ILE A 15 5.56 -6.40 -0.18
C ILE A 15 5.47 -6.41 -1.71
N VAL A 16 4.54 -7.17 -2.31
CA VAL A 16 4.37 -7.21 -3.77
C VAL A 16 3.12 -6.46 -4.21
N LEU A 17 1.94 -6.90 -3.80
CA LEU A 17 0.68 -6.37 -4.35
C LEU A 17 0.43 -4.92 -3.93
N HIS A 18 0.74 -4.57 -2.68
CA HIS A 18 0.52 -3.20 -2.19
C HIS A 18 1.48 -2.18 -2.85
N PRO A 19 2.80 -2.41 -2.93
CA PRO A 19 3.70 -1.51 -3.65
C PRO A 19 3.32 -1.33 -5.13
N ILE A 20 2.90 -2.40 -5.81
CA ILE A 20 2.41 -2.29 -7.19
C ILE A 20 1.19 -1.37 -7.25
N ALA A 21 0.21 -1.57 -6.36
CA ALA A 21 -0.99 -0.73 -6.33
C ALA A 21 -0.67 0.75 -6.04
N VAL A 22 0.27 1.02 -5.13
CA VAL A 22 0.74 2.40 -4.84
C VAL A 22 1.36 3.05 -6.06
N ILE A 23 2.23 2.33 -6.77
CA ILE A 23 2.85 2.82 -8.00
C ILE A 23 1.79 3.13 -9.05
N LEU A 24 0.82 2.23 -9.24
CA LEU A 24 -0.29 2.45 -10.19
C LEU A 24 -1.11 3.69 -9.84
N VAL A 25 -1.41 3.90 -8.55
CA VAL A 25 -2.11 5.11 -8.08
C VAL A 25 -1.28 6.37 -8.37
N TRP A 26 0.03 6.36 -8.13
CA TRP A 26 0.88 7.51 -8.44
C TRP A 26 0.99 7.78 -9.93
N LEU A 27 1.08 6.75 -10.77
CA LEU A 27 1.09 6.89 -12.22
C LEU A 27 -0.21 7.51 -12.73
N ASP A 28 -1.37 7.04 -12.26
CA ASP A 28 -2.68 7.64 -12.57
C ASP A 28 -2.72 9.11 -12.13
N LEU A 29 -2.32 9.40 -10.89
CA LEU A 29 -2.33 10.74 -10.31
C LEU A 29 -1.47 11.74 -11.09
N LEU A 30 -0.32 11.28 -11.60
CA LEU A 30 0.53 12.08 -12.49
C LEU A 30 -0.21 12.40 -13.80
N GLY A 31 -0.87 11.41 -14.41
CA GLY A 31 -1.61 11.55 -15.66
C GLY A 31 -2.90 12.39 -15.57
N ARG A 32 -3.49 12.53 -14.38
CA ARG A 32 -4.73 13.29 -14.21
C ARG A 32 -4.59 14.79 -14.46
N SER A 33 -5.26 15.31 -15.48
CA SER A 33 -5.29 16.75 -15.81
C SER A 33 -6.50 17.48 -15.22
N ASP A 34 -7.48 16.75 -14.70
CA ASP A 34 -8.78 17.27 -14.24
C ASP A 34 -8.79 17.71 -12.77
N ILE A 35 -7.68 17.50 -12.02
CA ILE A 35 -7.52 17.97 -10.64
C ILE A 35 -6.31 18.88 -10.47
N GLY A 36 -6.49 19.90 -9.62
CA GLY A 36 -5.44 20.84 -9.27
C GLY A 36 -4.33 20.23 -8.41
N ARG A 37 -3.18 20.92 -8.38
CA ARG A 37 -1.94 20.48 -7.71
C ARG A 37 -2.13 20.13 -6.24
N ALA A 38 -2.91 20.91 -5.48
CA ALA A 38 -3.14 20.65 -4.07
C ALA A 38 -3.81 19.29 -3.82
N LYS A 39 -4.83 18.95 -4.64
CA LYS A 39 -5.49 17.64 -4.59
C LYS A 39 -4.51 16.52 -4.92
N LYS A 40 -3.63 16.72 -5.92
CA LYS A 40 -2.57 15.75 -6.24
C LYS A 40 -1.63 15.50 -5.06
N VAL A 41 -1.17 16.56 -4.38
CA VAL A 41 -0.28 16.39 -3.23
C VAL A 41 -0.95 15.61 -2.10
N VAL A 42 -2.20 15.93 -1.77
CA VAL A 42 -2.96 15.20 -0.75
C VAL A 42 -3.07 13.72 -1.11
N TRP A 43 -3.45 13.40 -2.34
CA TRP A 43 -3.58 12.01 -2.79
C TRP A 43 -2.24 11.27 -2.85
N ALA A 44 -1.15 11.94 -3.20
CA ALA A 44 0.18 11.33 -3.19
C ALA A 44 0.58 10.89 -1.76
N VAL A 45 0.32 11.74 -0.76
CA VAL A 45 0.59 11.44 0.65
C VAL A 45 -0.33 10.32 1.16
N VAL A 46 -1.63 10.39 0.86
CA VAL A 46 -2.59 9.34 1.26
C VAL A 46 -2.20 7.98 0.67
N ALA A 47 -1.83 7.95 -0.61
CA ALA A 47 -1.38 6.72 -1.28
C ALA A 47 -0.09 6.17 -0.66
N LEU A 48 0.83 7.04 -0.22
CA LEU A 48 2.05 6.61 0.46
C LEU A 48 1.74 5.93 1.81
N VAL A 49 0.93 6.59 2.64
CA VAL A 49 0.56 6.07 3.97
C VAL A 49 -0.22 4.76 3.86
N TRP A 50 -1.18 4.71 2.93
CA TRP A 50 -1.90 3.49 2.61
C TRP A 50 -0.97 2.37 2.12
N GLY A 51 0.01 2.72 1.29
CA GLY A 51 0.97 1.78 0.72
C GLY A 51 1.84 1.04 1.73
N ILE A 52 2.29 1.75 2.76
CA ILE A 52 3.14 1.17 3.81
C ILE A 52 2.31 0.51 4.93
N GLY A 53 1.01 0.84 5.04
CA GLY A 53 0.13 0.41 6.12
C GLY A 53 0.15 -1.10 6.38
N PRO A 54 -0.08 -1.95 5.38
CA PRO A 54 -0.08 -3.42 5.54
C PRO A 54 1.26 -3.97 6.01
N ILE A 55 2.37 -3.43 5.51
CA ILE A 55 3.72 -3.84 5.93
C ILE A 55 3.95 -3.50 7.40
N LEU A 56 3.57 -2.28 7.81
CA LEU A 56 3.68 -1.87 9.21
C LEU A 56 2.75 -2.67 10.12
N TYR A 57 1.53 -2.95 9.67
CA TYR A 57 0.56 -3.71 10.46
C TYR A 57 1.06 -5.12 10.77
N ILE A 58 1.67 -5.79 9.80
CA ILE A 58 2.25 -7.13 9.99
C ILE A 58 3.56 -7.09 10.80
N LEU A 59 4.51 -6.22 10.42
CA LEU A 59 5.87 -6.26 10.98
C LEU A 59 6.04 -5.51 12.31
N VAL A 60 5.18 -4.52 12.57
CA VAL A 60 5.27 -3.64 13.74
C VAL A 60 4.05 -3.78 14.64
N GLY A 61 2.87 -3.98 14.06
CA GLY A 61 1.63 -4.15 14.80
C GLY A 61 1.35 -5.56 15.29
N ASP A 62 2.21 -6.53 14.95
CA ASP A 62 1.98 -7.97 15.17
C ASP A 62 0.59 -8.44 14.64
N GLY A 63 0.08 -7.74 13.63
CA GLY A 63 -1.23 -7.95 13.04
C GLY A 63 -1.24 -9.02 11.95
N GLU A 64 -2.42 -9.57 11.68
CA GLU A 64 -2.67 -10.52 10.58
C GLU A 64 -3.67 -9.87 9.61
N LEU A 65 -3.49 -10.07 8.30
CA LEU A 65 -4.34 -9.42 7.30
C LEU A 65 -5.75 -10.04 7.23
N TRP A 66 -5.89 -11.32 7.59
CA TRP A 66 -7.16 -12.06 7.61
C TRP A 66 -7.21 -13.11 8.71
#